data_AF-A0A0P0XJF7-F1
#
_entry.id   AF-A0A0P0XJF7-F1
#
_cell.length_a   1.000
_cell.length_b   1.000
_cell.length_c   1.000
_cell.angle_alpha   90.00
_cell.angle_beta   90.00
_cell.angle_gamma   90.00
#
_symmetry.space_group_name_H-M   'P 1'
#
loop_
_entity.id
_entity.type
_entity.pdbx_description
1 polymer ?
#
loop_
_entity_poly.entity_id
_entity_poly.type
_entity_poly.pdbx_seq_one_letter_code
_entity_poly.pdbx_strand_id
1 'polypeptide(L)'
;MFSKNSTTVEKENVMAGLGIQSEARNEKYLGLPIYMGRSRSQTFSYLKDRVWKRLQGWKERLLSKAGKEILIKSVVQSIPTYAMSCFDLTKTLCNELGSLVCRFWWAQQENENKVHWVSWELLCRRK
;
A
#
# COMPACT_ATOMS: atom_id res chain seq x y z
N MET A 1 -20.06 0.56 -9.63
CA MET A 1 -20.40 -0.68 -10.34
C MET A 1 -20.76 -0.42 -11.80
N PHE A 2 -21.50 0.64 -12.10
CA PHE A 2 -22.01 0.87 -13.45
C PHE A 2 -21.04 1.64 -14.34
N SER A 3 -21.05 1.32 -15.63
CA SER A 3 -20.32 2.10 -16.63
C SER A 3 -20.85 3.53 -16.67
N LYS A 4 -19.99 4.48 -17.07
CA LYS A 4 -20.42 5.87 -17.30
C LYS A 4 -21.54 5.97 -18.33
N ASN A 5 -21.60 5.02 -19.26
CA ASN A 5 -22.55 5.01 -20.37
C ASN A 5 -23.92 4.41 -20.01
N SER A 6 -24.06 3.76 -18.84
CA SER A 6 -25.35 3.20 -18.44
C SER A 6 -26.31 4.30 -18.06
N THR A 7 -27.53 4.24 -18.58
CA THR A 7 -28.57 5.24 -18.30
C THR A 7 -28.99 5.15 -16.82
N THR A 8 -29.44 6.27 -16.24
CA THR A 8 -29.85 6.29 -14.82
C THR A 8 -30.98 5.29 -14.56
N VAL A 9 -31.91 5.15 -15.50
CA VAL A 9 -33.04 4.22 -15.43
C VAL A 9 -32.58 2.77 -15.35
N GLU A 10 -31.63 2.36 -16.20
CA GLU A 10 -31.08 1.00 -16.15
C GLU A 10 -30.37 0.72 -14.83
N LYS A 11 -29.63 1.70 -14.30
CA LYS A 11 -28.95 1.57 -13.00
C LYS A 11 -29.96 1.39 -11.88
N GLU A 12 -31.00 2.20 -11.84
CA GLU A 12 -32.06 2.13 -10.83
C GLU A 12 -32.80 0.80 -10.89
N ASN A 13 -33.14 0.31 -12.09
CA ASN A 13 -33.78 -1.00 -12.26
C ASN A 13 -32.92 -2.14 -11.72
N VAL A 14 -31.62 -2.13 -12.01
CA VAL A 14 -30.69 -3.15 -11.50
C VAL A 14 -30.48 -3.01 -9.99
N MET A 15 -30.36 -1.78 -9.47
CA MET A 15 -30.23 -1.53 -8.03
C MET A 15 -31.47 -1.98 -7.26
N ALA A 16 -32.67 -1.71 -7.78
CA ALA A 16 -33.93 -2.16 -7.20
C ALA A 16 -34.04 -3.68 -7.20
N GLY A 17 -33.67 -4.35 -8.31
CA GLY A 17 -33.68 -5.81 -8.41
C GLY A 17 -32.69 -6.51 -7.46
N LEU A 18 -31.56 -5.87 -7.17
CA LEU A 18 -30.54 -6.39 -6.25
C LEU A 18 -30.71 -5.92 -4.80
N GLY A 19 -31.66 -5.02 -4.51
CA GLY A 19 -31.86 -4.42 -3.18
C GLY A 19 -30.71 -3.50 -2.74
N ILE A 20 -29.95 -2.93 -3.69
CA ILE A 20 -28.81 -2.05 -3.40
C ILE A 20 -29.32 -0.61 -3.27
N GLN A 21 -29.11 0.03 -2.11
CA GLN A 21 -29.61 1.39 -1.86
C GLN A 21 -28.73 2.50 -2.47
N SER A 22 -27.44 2.25 -2.66
CA SER A 22 -26.51 3.26 -3.16
C SER A 22 -25.33 2.63 -3.90
N GLU A 23 -24.78 3.35 -4.88
CA GLU A 23 -23.60 2.90 -5.59
C GLU A 23 -22.35 3.06 -4.70
N ALA A 24 -21.83 1.92 -4.23
CA ALA A 24 -20.65 1.76 -3.39
C ALA A 24 -19.32 2.16 -4.07
N ARG A 25 -19.19 3.39 -4.59
CA ARG A 25 -17.98 3.85 -5.32
C ARG A 25 -16.76 4.04 -4.41
N ASN A 26 -16.98 4.53 -3.20
CA ASN A 26 -15.91 4.82 -2.24
C ASN A 26 -15.84 3.79 -1.10
N GLU A 27 -16.64 2.73 -1.19
CA GLU A 27 -16.66 1.71 -0.17
C GLU A 27 -15.50 0.73 -0.34
N LYS A 28 -15.11 0.13 0.78
CA LYS A 28 -14.07 -0.88 0.84
C LYS A 28 -14.68 -2.21 1.22
N TYR A 29 -14.35 -3.24 0.47
CA TYR A 29 -14.66 -4.63 0.79
C TYR A 29 -13.38 -5.32 1.23
N LEU A 30 -13.38 -5.93 2.42
CA LEU A 30 -12.19 -6.55 3.03
C LEU A 30 -10.98 -5.58 3.11
N GLY A 31 -11.24 -4.29 3.28
CA GLY A 31 -10.22 -3.23 3.33
C GLY A 31 -9.67 -2.78 1.97
N LEU A 32 -10.11 -3.40 0.87
CA LEU A 32 -9.75 -3.04 -0.50
C LEU A 32 -10.87 -2.25 -1.17
N PRO A 33 -10.56 -1.23 -1.98
CA PRO A 33 -11.58 -0.46 -2.69
C PRO A 33 -12.31 -1.35 -3.70
N ILE A 34 -13.64 -1.31 -3.69
CA ILE A 34 -14.51 -2.10 -4.59
C ILE A 34 -14.42 -1.56 -6.03
N TYR A 35 -14.20 -0.25 -6.15
CA TYR A 35 -14.05 0.43 -7.43
C TYR A 35 -12.66 1.03 -7.56
N MET A 36 -11.96 0.66 -8.63
CA MET A 36 -10.70 1.27 -9.03
C MET A 36 -10.95 2.31 -10.12
N GLY A 37 -10.76 3.58 -9.77
CA GLY A 37 -10.77 4.66 -10.74
C GLY A 37 -9.58 4.58 -11.72
N ARG A 38 -9.48 5.61 -12.59
CA ARG A 38 -8.46 5.67 -13.65
C ARG A 38 -7.01 5.62 -13.13
N SER A 39 -6.77 6.10 -11.90
CA SER A 39 -5.44 6.17 -11.30
C SER A 39 -5.25 5.09 -10.23
N ARG A 40 -4.69 3.94 -10.62
CA ARG A 40 -4.31 2.87 -9.67
C ARG A 40 -3.39 3.38 -8.56
N SER A 41 -2.44 4.26 -8.89
CA SER A 41 -1.50 4.83 -7.91
C SER A 41 -2.20 5.63 -6.81
N GLN A 42 -3.27 6.38 -7.14
CA GLN A 42 -4.06 7.09 -6.13
C GLN A 42 -4.89 6.11 -5.30
N THR A 43 -5.49 5.11 -5.93
CA THR A 43 -6.32 4.11 -5.23
C THR A 43 -5.55 3.36 -4.15
N PHE A 44 -4.26 3.11 -4.37
CA PHE A 44 -3.39 2.38 -3.43
C PHE A 44 -2.45 3.27 -2.61
N SER A 45 -2.57 4.60 -2.68
CA SER A 45 -1.73 5.53 -1.90
C SER A 45 -1.81 5.25 -0.40
N TYR A 46 -2.98 4.81 0.08
CA TYR A 46 -3.17 4.44 1.49
C TYR A 46 -2.24 3.32 1.95
N LEU A 47 -1.79 2.42 1.06
CA LEU A 47 -0.81 1.37 1.43
C LEU A 47 0.53 2.00 1.78
N LYS A 48 0.98 2.97 0.97
CA LYS A 48 2.17 3.76 1.25
C LYS A 48 2.04 4.49 2.58
N ASP A 49 0.91 5.15 2.82
CA ASP A 49 0.70 5.90 4.06
C ASP A 49 0.70 5.00 5.30
N ARG A 50 0.12 3.79 5.20
CA ARG A 50 0.16 2.80 6.28
C ARG A 50 1.58 2.33 6.57
N VAL A 51 2.36 2.04 5.53
CA VAL A 51 3.78 1.66 5.69
C VAL A 51 4.56 2.81 6.29
N TRP A 52 4.41 4.03 5.75
CA TRP A 52 5.07 5.23 6.26
C TRP A 52 4.77 5.47 7.74
N LYS A 53 3.49 5.40 8.15
CA LYS A 53 3.07 5.58 9.55
C LYS A 53 3.70 4.55 10.48
N ARG A 54 3.82 3.29 10.05
CA ARG A 54 4.51 2.24 10.83
C ARG A 54 6.00 2.53 10.96
N LEU A 55 6.66 2.93 9.88
CA LEU A 55 8.08 3.26 9.88
C LEU A 55 8.38 4.48 10.75
N GLN A 56 7.58 5.54 10.68
CA GLN A 56 7.74 6.73 11.52
C GLN A 56 7.60 6.38 13.00
N GLY A 57 6.57 5.63 13.39
CA GLY A 57 6.39 5.21 14.79
C GLY A 57 7.48 4.27 15.32
N TRP A 58 8.32 3.69 14.47
CA TRP A 58 9.49 2.91 14.89
C TRP A 58 10.80 3.67 14.78
N LYS A 59 10.84 4.78 14.02
CA LYS A 59 12.05 5.58 13.81
C LYS A 59 12.56 6.18 15.13
N GLU A 60 11.65 6.49 16.04
CA GLU A 60 11.95 6.98 17.40
C GLU A 60 12.51 5.89 18.33
N ARG A 61 12.40 4.61 17.95
CA ARG A 61 12.87 3.49 18.77
C ARG A 61 14.30 3.14 18.38
N LEU A 62 15.18 3.01 19.37
CA LEU A 62 16.55 2.50 19.17
C LEU A 62 16.51 1.00 18.86
N LEU A 63 16.39 0.67 17.57
CA LEU A 63 16.32 -0.71 17.08
C LEU A 63 17.68 -1.16 16.53
N SER A 64 18.08 -2.37 16.90
CA SER A 64 19.21 -3.06 16.28
C SER A 64 18.92 -3.35 14.79
N LYS A 65 19.98 -3.57 13.99
CA LYS A 65 19.81 -3.95 12.57
C LYS A 65 18.95 -5.22 12.40
N ALA A 66 19.17 -6.23 13.25
CA ALA A 66 18.36 -7.43 13.26
C ALA A 66 16.89 -7.15 13.60
N GLY A 67 16.63 -6.30 14.61
CA GLY A 67 15.26 -5.90 14.97
C GLY A 67 14.54 -5.19 13.83
N LYS A 68 15.22 -4.29 13.11
CA LYS A 68 14.67 -3.64 11.91
C LYS A 68 14.31 -4.65 10.82
N GLU A 69 15.16 -5.66 10.61
CA GLU A 69 14.95 -6.67 9.57
C GLU A 69 13.68 -7.47 9.84
N ILE A 70 13.53 -7.91 11.08
CA ILE A 70 12.38 -8.67 11.54
C ILE A 70 11.11 -7.84 11.37
N LEU A 71 11.10 -6.57 11.78
CA LEU A 71 9.93 -5.69 11.65
C LEU A 71 9.56 -5.42 10.18
N ILE A 72 10.56 -5.19 9.32
CA ILE A 72 10.33 -5.01 7.88
C ILE A 72 9.68 -6.26 7.28
N LYS A 73 10.26 -7.44 7.54
CA LYS A 73 9.77 -8.71 6.99
C LYS A 73 8.40 -9.12 7.53
N SER A 74 8.18 -8.99 8.83
CA SER A 74 6.95 -9.45 9.47
C SER A 74 5.78 -8.46 9.33
N VAL A 75 6.04 -7.16 9.44
CA VAL A 75 4.98 -6.14 9.51
C VAL A 75 4.91 -5.30 8.24
N VAL A 76 6.03 -4.79 7.73
CA VAL A 76 5.96 -3.89 6.55
C VAL A 76 5.59 -4.66 5.29
N GLN A 77 6.21 -5.82 5.07
CA GLN A 77 5.92 -6.64 3.89
C GLN A 77 4.51 -7.25 3.93
N SER A 78 3.92 -7.49 5.11
CA SER A 78 2.58 -8.06 5.25
C SER A 78 1.45 -7.08 4.94
N ILE A 79 1.66 -5.76 5.08
CA ILE A 79 0.65 -4.73 4.81
C ILE A 79 0.14 -4.78 3.36
N PRO A 80 1.00 -4.74 2.32
CA PRO A 80 0.54 -4.80 0.95
C PRO A 80 0.23 -6.22 0.46
N THR A 81 0.58 -7.30 1.19
CA THR A 81 0.46 -8.70 0.70
C THR A 81 -0.94 -9.02 0.20
N TYR A 82 -1.97 -8.63 0.95
CA TYR A 82 -3.36 -8.90 0.55
C TYR A 82 -3.76 -8.11 -0.70
N ALA A 83 -3.38 -6.84 -0.78
CA ALA A 83 -3.65 -6.03 -1.97
C ALA A 83 -2.90 -6.57 -3.21
N MET A 84 -1.66 -7.03 -3.04
CA MET A 84 -0.84 -7.63 -4.10
C MET A 84 -1.39 -8.98 -4.58
N SER A 85 -2.07 -9.75 -3.71
CA SER A 85 -2.71 -11.01 -4.14
C SER A 85 -3.97 -10.79 -4.97
N CYS A 86 -4.65 -9.67 -4.79
CA CYS A 86 -5.89 -9.35 -5.50
C CYS A 86 -5.66 -8.46 -6.72
N PHE A 87 -4.61 -7.65 -6.73
CA PHE A 87 -4.40 -6.61 -7.73
C PHE A 87 -2.93 -6.48 -8.12
N ASP A 88 -2.72 -6.18 -9.41
CA ASP A 88 -1.42 -5.77 -9.91
C ASP A 88 -1.13 -4.31 -9.53
N LEU A 89 -0.35 -4.15 -8.46
CA LEU A 89 0.10 -2.85 -7.96
C LEU A 89 1.06 -2.20 -8.96
N THR A 90 1.00 -0.87 -9.06
CA THR A 90 1.87 -0.16 -10.01
C THR A 90 3.34 -0.28 -9.59
N LYS A 91 4.23 -0.43 -10.58
CA LYS A 91 5.70 -0.43 -10.34
C LYS A 91 6.15 0.78 -9.53
N THR A 92 5.54 1.95 -9.79
CA THR A 92 5.77 3.18 -9.03
C THR A 92 5.50 3.00 -7.55
N LEU A 93 4.37 2.40 -7.16
CA LEU A 93 4.05 2.16 -5.75
C LEU A 93 5.05 1.20 -5.11
N CYS A 94 5.42 0.12 -5.79
CA CYS A 94 6.43 -0.82 -5.29
C CYS A 94 7.78 -0.13 -5.07
N ASN A 95 8.20 0.75 -6.00
CA ASN A 95 9.43 1.53 -5.87
C ASN A 95 9.35 2.54 -4.72
N GLU A 96 8.21 3.20 -4.54
CA GLU A 96 7.99 4.10 -3.39
C GLU A 96 8.06 3.35 -2.06
N LEU A 97 7.39 2.19 -1.95
CA LEU A 97 7.47 1.34 -0.76
C LEU A 97 8.90 0.87 -0.49
N GLY A 98 9.62 0.41 -1.53
CA GLY A 98 11.02 0.00 -1.42
C GLY A 98 11.93 1.15 -0.96
N SER A 99 11.73 2.35 -1.49
CA SER A 99 12.41 3.58 -1.08
C SER A 99 12.20 3.89 0.41
N LEU A 100 10.95 3.81 0.89
CA LEU A 100 10.63 4.04 2.30
C LEU A 100 11.33 3.04 3.23
N VAL A 101 11.26 1.75 2.89
CA VAL A 101 11.90 0.68 3.65
C VAL A 101 13.42 0.83 3.65
N CYS A 102 14.00 1.13 2.49
CA CYS A 102 15.44 1.34 2.33
C CYS A 102 15.92 2.54 3.18
N ARG A 103 15.21 3.67 3.15
CA ARG A 103 15.51 4.83 4.00
C ARG A 103 15.46 4.47 5.49
N PHE A 104 14.43 3.74 5.93
CA PHE A 104 14.33 3.31 7.33
C PHE A 104 15.44 2.33 7.73
N TRP A 105 15.83 1.42 6.84
CA TRP A 105 16.91 0.47 7.08
C TRP A 105 18.25 1.16 7.36
N TRP A 106 18.59 2.17 6.55
CA TRP A 106 19.85 2.91 6.65
C TRP A 106 19.85 4.02 7.70
N ALA A 107 18.69 4.58 8.04
CA ALA A 107 18.57 5.62 9.07
C ALA A 107 18.93 5.05 10.45
N GLN A 108 19.94 5.60 11.14
CA GLN A 108 20.38 5.10 12.46
C GLN A 108 19.69 5.84 13.62
N GLN A 109 19.47 7.15 13.47
CA GLN A 109 18.72 8.02 14.38
C GLN A 109 17.83 8.99 13.58
N GLU A 110 17.03 9.78 14.30
CA GLU A 110 16.21 10.83 13.72
C GLU A 110 17.09 11.83 12.95
N ASN A 111 16.67 12.15 11.71
CA ASN A 111 17.30 13.14 10.82
C ASN A 111 18.65 12.82 10.16
N GLU A 112 19.22 11.62 10.32
CA GLU A 112 20.43 11.23 9.58
C GLU A 112 20.10 10.62 8.20
N ASN A 113 20.22 11.42 7.12
CA ASN A 113 20.30 10.89 5.76
C ASN A 113 21.67 10.23 5.55
N LYS A 114 21.80 8.94 5.91
CA LYS A 114 23.04 8.19 5.67
C LYS A 114 23.19 7.76 4.22
N VAL A 115 24.45 7.70 3.78
CA VAL A 115 24.83 7.13 2.50
C VAL A 115 24.44 5.65 2.47
N HIS A 116 23.82 5.24 1.37
CA HIS A 116 23.47 3.84 1.12
C HIS A 116 24.75 3.09 0.71
N TRP A 117 25.39 2.41 1.67
CA TRP A 117 26.65 1.69 1.43
C TRP A 117 26.49 0.51 0.47
N VAL A 118 25.30 -0.09 0.43
CA VAL A 118 24.99 -1.24 -0.40
C VAL A 118 23.67 -0.97 -1.12
N SER A 119 23.59 -1.37 -2.39
CA SER A 119 22.34 -1.23 -3.13
C SER A 119 21.22 -2.03 -2.47
N TRP A 120 20.01 -1.49 -2.48
CA TRP A 120 18.84 -2.15 -1.89
C TRP A 120 18.57 -3.51 -2.54
N GLU A 121 18.81 -3.63 -3.84
CA GLU A 121 18.66 -4.87 -4.60
C GLU A 121 19.62 -5.96 -4.12
N LEU A 122 20.87 -5.61 -3.81
CA LEU A 122 21.84 -6.56 -3.27
C LEU A 122 21.41 -7.04 -1.88
N LEU A 123 20.89 -6.15 -1.04
CA LEU A 123 20.36 -6.50 0.28
C LEU A 123 19.10 -7.39 0.23
N CYS A 124 18.28 -7.24 -0.81
CA CYS A 124 17.06 -8.04 -0.98
C CYS A 124 17.32 -9.46 -1.48
N ARG A 125 18.55 -9.79 -1.88
CA ARG A 125 18.90 -11.16 -2.27
C ARG A 125 18.79 -12.09 -1.07
N ARG A 126 18.25 -13.29 -1.30
CA ARG A 126 18.28 -14.36 -0.29
C ARG A 126 19.75 -14.68 0.00
N LYS A 127 20.10 -14.76 1.28
CA LYS A 127 21.36 -15.36 1.72
C LYS A 127 21.34 -16.86 1.49
#